data_AF-A0A938BHJ0-F1
#
_entry.id   AF-A0A938BHJ0-F1
#
_cell.length_a   1.000
_cell.length_b   1.000
_cell.length_c   1.000
_cell.angle_alpha   90.00
_cell.angle_beta   90.00
_cell.angle_gamma   90.00
#
_symmetry.space_group_name_H-M   'P 1'
#
loop_
_entity.id
_entity.type
_entity.pdbx_description
1 polymer ?
#
loop_
_entity_poly.entity_id
_entity_poly.type
_entity_poly.pdbx_seq_one_letter_code
_entity_poly.pdbx_strand_id
1 'polypeptide(L)'
;MTRKTREREALEKLSDLTQKVFKIIGVKGTQGFVGLTFSEIVDELLRKGIAYCNDDFINGLTELERQNFVEQKSVSKGMIFQLTDKGDKAFF
;
A
#
# COMPACT_ATOMS: atom_id res chain seq x y z
N MET A 1 -15.12 -5.86 -23.98
CA MET A 1 -14.18 -4.92 -23.33
C MET A 1 -14.59 -4.80 -21.87
N THR A 2 -13.91 -5.53 -21.00
CA THR A 2 -14.19 -5.54 -19.56
C THR A 2 -13.82 -4.19 -18.97
N ARG A 3 -14.78 -3.59 -18.28
CA ARG A 3 -14.69 -2.30 -17.60
C ARG A 3 -13.54 -2.36 -16.59
N LYS A 4 -12.33 -1.90 -16.96
CA LYS A 4 -11.26 -1.65 -15.99
C LYS A 4 -11.76 -0.53 -15.07
N THR A 5 -11.84 -0.78 -13.77
CA THR A 5 -12.14 0.23 -12.75
C THR A 5 -11.07 1.32 -12.82
N ARG A 6 -11.47 2.60 -12.87
CA ARG A 6 -10.54 3.76 -13.01
C ARG A 6 -9.47 3.76 -11.92
N GLU A 7 -9.79 3.17 -10.78
CA GLU A 7 -8.93 3.00 -9.62
C GLU A 7 -7.74 2.06 -9.90
N ARG A 8 -7.96 0.97 -10.63
CA ARG A 8 -6.88 0.06 -11.06
C ARG A 8 -5.94 0.73 -12.05
N GLU A 9 -6.46 1.51 -12.99
CA GLU A 9 -5.65 2.25 -13.96
C GLU A 9 -4.77 3.32 -13.30
N ALA A 10 -5.23 3.92 -12.20
CA ALA A 10 -4.43 4.85 -11.42
C ALA A 10 -3.26 4.14 -10.71
N LEU A 11 -3.49 2.95 -10.14
CA LEU A 11 -2.42 2.12 -9.56
C LEU A 11 -1.44 1.60 -10.62
N GLU A 12 -1.91 1.19 -11.80
CA GLU A 12 -1.05 0.72 -12.90
C GLU A 12 -0.06 1.80 -13.39
N LYS A 13 -0.35 3.09 -13.15
CA LYS A 13 0.54 4.22 -13.48
C LYS A 13 1.59 4.54 -12.42
N LEU A 14 1.47 3.94 -11.22
CA LEU A 14 2.45 4.12 -10.15
C LEU A 14 3.71 3.30 -10.41
N SER A 15 4.79 3.63 -9.71
CA SER A 15 6.03 2.86 -9.82
C SER A 15 5.82 1.40 -9.37
N ASP A 16 6.62 0.49 -9.92
CA ASP A 16 6.60 -0.93 -9.56
C ASP A 16 6.76 -1.14 -8.05
N LEU A 17 7.61 -0.33 -7.40
CA LEU A 17 7.79 -0.37 -5.96
C LEU A 17 6.50 0.02 -5.24
N THR A 18 5.88 1.14 -5.61
CA THR A 18 4.63 1.62 -5.01
C THR A 18 3.50 0.61 -5.18
N GLN A 19 3.38 -0.01 -6.36
CA GLN A 19 2.40 -1.08 -6.59
C GLN A 19 2.65 -2.31 -5.71
N LYS A 20 3.92 -2.69 -5.49
CA LYS A 20 4.28 -3.80 -4.59
C LYS A 20 3.97 -3.47 -3.13
N VAL A 21 4.27 -2.23 -2.70
CA VAL A 21 3.94 -1.73 -1.36
C VAL A 21 2.44 -1.75 -1.12
N PHE A 22 1.66 -1.22 -2.06
CA PHE A 22 0.20 -1.28 -2.02
C PHE A 22 -0.31 -2.72 -1.88
N LYS A 23 0.27 -3.65 -2.65
CA LYS A 23 -0.09 -5.07 -2.56
C LYS A 23 0.24 -5.68 -1.20
N ILE A 24 1.39 -5.33 -0.60
CA ILE A 24 1.78 -5.82 0.74
C ILE A 24 0.77 -5.35 1.78
N ILE A 25 0.39 -4.06 1.74
CA ILE A 25 -0.61 -3.48 2.64
C ILE A 25 -1.97 -4.19 2.46
N GLY A 26 -2.41 -4.41 1.22
CA GLY A 26 -3.70 -5.07 0.95
C GLY A 26 -3.77 -6.55 1.34
N VAL A 27 -2.72 -7.34 1.07
CA VAL A 27 -2.69 -8.77 1.45
C VAL A 27 -2.74 -8.96 2.96
N LYS A 28 -2.07 -8.08 3.73
CA LYS A 28 -2.07 -8.20 5.20
C LYS A 28 -3.29 -7.53 5.83
N GLY A 29 -3.76 -6.40 5.30
CA GLY A 29 -4.97 -5.72 5.78
C GLY A 29 -6.23 -6.59 5.67
N THR A 30 -6.30 -7.46 4.66
CA THR A 30 -7.44 -8.36 4.45
C THR A 30 -7.45 -9.60 5.35
N GLN A 31 -6.37 -9.88 6.09
CA GLN A 31 -6.28 -11.02 7.03
C GLN A 31 -6.77 -10.70 8.46
N GLY A 32 -7.56 -9.63 8.62
CA GLY A 32 -8.02 -9.16 9.94
C GLY A 32 -6.99 -8.32 10.69
N PHE A 33 -5.90 -7.91 10.04
CA PHE A 33 -4.95 -6.94 10.59
C PHE A 33 -5.45 -5.53 10.30
N VAL A 34 -5.44 -4.68 11.32
CA VAL A 34 -5.95 -3.29 11.29
C VAL A 34 -5.11 -2.38 10.37
N GLY A 35 -3.98 -2.85 9.86
CA GLY A 35 -3.03 -2.13 9.03
C GLY A 35 -1.63 -2.68 9.28
N LEU A 36 -0.64 -2.12 8.58
CA LEU A 36 0.77 -2.46 8.77
C LEU A 36 1.56 -1.25 9.21
N THR A 37 2.50 -1.42 10.12
CA THR A 37 3.53 -0.42 10.42
C THR A 37 4.54 -0.31 9.28
N PHE A 38 5.28 0.80 9.24
CA PHE A 38 6.37 1.01 8.29
C PHE A 38 7.37 -0.16 8.31
N SER A 39 7.77 -0.60 9.51
CA SER A 39 8.69 -1.72 9.72
C SER A 39 8.16 -3.03 9.15
N GLU A 40 6.87 -3.34 9.34
CA GLU A 40 6.29 -4.57 8.78
C GLU A 40 6.24 -4.57 7.26
N ILE A 41 5.99 -3.41 6.64
CA ILE A 41 6.03 -3.28 5.18
C ILE A 41 7.45 -3.49 4.66
N VAL A 42 8.44 -2.88 5.32
CA VAL A 42 9.87 -3.06 5.01
C VAL A 42 10.29 -4.52 5.16
N ASP A 43 9.92 -5.17 6.25
CA ASP A 43 10.24 -6.57 6.50
C ASP A 43 9.66 -7.49 5.42
N GLU A 44 8.44 -7.20 4.94
CA GLU A 44 7.84 -7.93 3.82
C GLU A 44 8.51 -7.65 2.48
N LEU A 45 8.97 -6.41 2.23
CA LEU A 45 9.78 -6.08 1.04
C LEU A 45 11.08 -6.88 1.03
N LEU A 46 11.80 -6.88 2.17
CA LEU A 46 13.05 -7.63 2.34
C LEU A 46 12.83 -9.14 2.23
N ARG A 47 11.78 -9.69 2.87
CA ARG A 47 11.42 -11.11 2.78
C ARG A 47 11.14 -11.55 1.35
N LYS A 48 10.56 -10.66 0.53
CA LYS A 48 10.27 -10.92 -0.89
C LYS A 48 11.47 -10.63 -1.82
N GLY A 49 12.61 -10.23 -1.27
CA GLY A 49 13.80 -9.87 -2.05
C GLY A 49 13.60 -8.62 -2.91
N ILE A 50 12.68 -7.73 -2.53
CA ILE A 50 12.40 -6.50 -3.25
C ILE A 50 13.40 -5.44 -2.76
N ALA A 51 14.37 -5.10 -3.63
CA ALA A 51 15.22 -3.95 -3.40
C ALA A 51 14.37 -2.67 -3.40
N TYR A 52 14.60 -1.81 -2.42
CA TYR A 52 13.92 -0.53 -2.29
C TYR A 52 14.90 0.54 -1.81
N CYS A 53 14.70 1.77 -2.27
CA CYS A 53 15.33 2.95 -1.70
C CYS A 53 14.37 3.55 -0.66
N ASN A 54 14.89 4.06 0.45
CA ASN A 54 14.06 4.69 1.49
C ASN A 54 13.26 5.88 0.91
N ASP A 55 13.87 6.70 0.07
CA ASP A 55 13.20 7.87 -0.53
C ASP A 55 12.08 7.45 -1.48
N ASP A 56 12.33 6.47 -2.35
CA ASP A 56 11.31 5.95 -3.27
C ASP A 56 10.16 5.25 -2.54
N PHE A 57 10.47 4.58 -1.43
CA PHE A 57 9.48 3.93 -0.59
C PHE A 57 8.58 4.94 0.12
N ILE A 58 9.18 5.98 0.74
CA ILE A 58 8.44 7.07 1.39
C ILE A 58 7.59 7.81 0.35
N ASN A 59 8.17 8.17 -0.79
CA ASN A 59 7.43 8.81 -1.89
C ASN A 59 6.27 7.92 -2.38
N GLY A 60 6.48 6.61 -2.46
CA GLY A 60 5.43 5.66 -2.82
C GLY A 60 4.29 5.62 -1.81
N LEU A 61 4.59 5.59 -0.51
CA LEU A 61 3.58 5.66 0.54
C LEU A 61 2.81 6.99 0.52
N THR A 62 3.53 8.11 0.39
CA THR A 62 2.92 9.44 0.28
C THR A 62 2.03 9.57 -0.95
N GLU A 63 2.42 8.99 -2.09
CA GLU A 63 1.58 9.01 -3.30
C GLU A 63 0.32 8.16 -3.14
N LEU A 64 0.42 7.00 -2.50
CA LEU A 64 -0.75 6.16 -2.17
C LEU A 64 -1.72 6.86 -1.22
N GLU A 65 -1.19 7.58 -0.23
CA GLU A 65 -1.97 8.41 0.68
C GLU A 65 -2.63 9.59 -0.03
N ARG A 66 -1.86 10.31 -0.86
CA ARG A 66 -2.35 11.44 -1.66
C ARG A 66 -3.48 11.02 -2.62
N GLN A 67 -3.38 9.83 -3.19
CA GLN A 67 -4.43 9.27 -4.05
C GLN A 67 -5.56 8.59 -3.25
N ASN A 68 -5.51 8.64 -1.93
CA ASN A 68 -6.51 8.12 -1.01
C ASN A 68 -6.72 6.60 -1.16
N PHE A 69 -5.67 5.86 -1.52
CA PHE A 69 -5.68 4.39 -1.56
C PHE A 69 -5.30 3.79 -0.20
N VAL A 70 -4.44 4.48 0.54
CA VAL A 70 -3.98 4.10 1.87
C VAL A 70 -4.22 5.29 2.79
N GLU A 71 -4.57 5.04 4.05
CA GLU A 71 -4.60 6.06 5.08
C GLU A 71 -3.67 5.71 6.24
N GLN A 72 -3.10 6.74 6.87
CA GLN A 72 -2.30 6.60 8.07
C GLN A 72 -3.18 6.74 9.29
N LYS A 73 -3.07 5.80 10.23
CA LYS A 73 -3.81 5.83 11.49
C LYS A 73 -2.86 5.70 12.66
N SER A 74 -3.02 6.58 13.65
CA SER A 74 -2.31 6.47 14.92
C SER A 74 -3.04 5.47 15.81
N VAL A 75 -2.31 4.46 16.27
CA VAL A 75 -2.76 3.46 17.24
C VAL A 75 -1.82 3.46 18.44
N SER A 76 -2.22 2.80 19.54
CA SER A 76 -1.44 2.78 20.79
C SER A 76 0.00 2.25 20.62
N LYS A 77 0.26 1.50 19.55
CA LYS A 77 1.57 0.91 19.21
C LYS A 77 2.37 1.72 18.18
N GLY A 78 1.88 2.88 17.74
CA GLY A 78 2.52 3.72 16.74
C GLY A 78 1.63 4.01 15.54
N MET A 79 2.24 4.32 14.40
CA MET A 79 1.54 4.65 13.16
C MET A 79 1.41 3.40 12.29
N ILE A 80 0.20 3.15 11.78
CA ILE A 80 -0.10 2.08 10.83
C ILE A 80 -0.64 2.65 9.51
N PHE A 81 -0.46 1.90 8.45
CA PHE A 81 -0.96 2.15 7.10
C PHE A 81 -2.05 1.11 6.81
N GLN A 82 -3.25 1.57 6.48
CA GLN A 82 -4.40 0.70 6.18
C GLN A 82 -5.01 1.06 4.82
N LEU A 83 -5.63 0.10 4.14
CA LEU A 83 -6.38 0.39 2.92
C LEU A 83 -7.64 1.18 3.26
N THR A 84 -7.97 2.15 2.42
CA THR A 84 -9.26 2.84 2.45
C THR A 84 -10.29 2.06 1.63
N ASP A 85 -11.57 2.45 1.68
CA ASP A 85 -12.61 1.89 0.79
C ASP A 85 -12.23 1.96 -0.71
N LYS A 86 -11.47 2.99 -1.09
CA LYS A 86 -10.96 3.16 -2.46
C LYS A 86 -9.77 2.23 -2.70
N GLY A 87 -8.87 2.10 -1.73
CA GLY A 87 -7.80 1.10 -1.72
C GLY A 87 -8.33 -0.31 -1.93
N ASP A 88 -9.30 -0.73 -1.13
CA ASP A 88 -9.87 -2.07 -1.20
C ASP A 88 -10.48 -2.37 -2.58
N LYS A 89 -11.22 -1.42 -3.18
CA LYS A 89 -11.77 -1.56 -4.54
C LYS A 89 -10.71 -1.59 -5.64
N ALA A 90 -9.56 -0.96 -5.42
CA ALA A 90 -8.47 -0.96 -6.36
C ALA A 90 -7.64 -2.26 -6.26
N PHE A 91 -7.65 -2.88 -5.08
CA PHE A 91 -6.99 -4.15 -4.79
C PHE A 91 -7.75 -5.36 -5.38
N PHE A 92 -9.06 -5.49 -5.10
CA PHE A 92 -9.92 -6.60 -5.58
C PHE A 92 -10.51 -6.38 -6.98
#